data_AF-A0A2T1M0U9-F1
#
_entry.id   AF-A0A2T1M0U9-F1
#
_cell.length_a   1.000
_cell.length_b   1.000
_cell.length_c   1.000
_cell.angle_alpha   90.00
_cell.angle_beta   90.00
_cell.angle_gamma   90.00
#
_symmetry.space_group_name_H-M   'P 1'
#
loop_
_entity.id
_entity.type
_entity.pdbx_description
1 polymer ?
#
loop_
_entity_poly.entity_id
_entity_poly.type
_entity_poly.pdbx_seq_one_letter_code
_entity_poly.pdbx_strand_id
1 'polypeptide(L)'
;MVALISAVRDSALQATVLNTTPLFYSQGADLSIDRSAHVRAGSSLTWFGDFLAIVQDDANFLVLINPSDLQVNAITLNVEGVCLSKKSKNRLYLVIDADNPILPCELCEVEITGE
;
A
#
# COMPACT_ATOMS: atom_id res chain seq x y z
N MET A 1 -11.30 -32.18 6.02
CA MET A 1 -12.24 -31.86 4.94
C MET A 1 -12.43 -30.34 4.96
N VAL A 2 -11.87 -29.63 3.98
CA VAL A 2 -11.97 -28.16 3.92
C VAL A 2 -13.30 -27.83 3.24
N ALA A 3 -14.12 -26.97 3.84
CA ALA A 3 -15.36 -26.52 3.21
C ALA A 3 -15.04 -25.72 1.94
N LEU A 4 -15.75 -25.99 0.85
CA LEU A 4 -15.66 -25.19 -0.37
C LEU A 4 -16.24 -23.80 -0.06
N ILE A 5 -15.41 -22.76 -0.15
CA ILE A 5 -15.86 -21.37 -0.11
C ILE A 5 -16.31 -21.02 -1.53
N SER A 6 -17.55 -20.54 -1.67
CA SER A 6 -18.06 -20.02 -2.95
C SER A 6 -18.34 -18.52 -2.81
N ALA A 7 -17.88 -17.75 -3.78
CA ALA A 7 -18.23 -16.33 -3.92
C ALA A 7 -19.35 -16.21 -4.95
N VAL A 8 -20.38 -15.43 -4.64
CA VAL A 8 -21.50 -15.14 -5.53
C VAL A 8 -21.60 -13.64 -5.74
N ARG A 9 -22.00 -13.22 -6.96
CA ARG A 9 -22.28 -11.81 -7.24
C ARG A 9 -23.52 -11.39 -6.44
N ASP A 10 -23.37 -10.41 -5.56
CA ASP A 10 -24.50 -9.74 -4.92
C ASP A 10 -24.90 -8.53 -5.77
N SER A 11 -26.09 -8.58 -6.38
CA SER A 11 -26.61 -7.50 -7.23
C SER A 11 -27.06 -6.27 -6.44
N ALA A 12 -27.17 -6.36 -5.11
CA ALA A 12 -27.50 -5.23 -4.24
C ALA A 12 -26.25 -4.44 -3.80
N LEU A 13 -25.05 -5.03 -3.90
CA LEU A 13 -23.81 -4.30 -3.62
C LEU A 13 -23.55 -3.26 -4.73
N GLN A 14 -23.48 -1.99 -4.30
CA GLN A 14 -23.14 -0.86 -5.15
C GLN A 14 -21.99 -0.10 -4.51
N ALA A 15 -21.06 0.36 -5.35
CA ALA A 15 -20.02 1.30 -4.96
C ALA A 15 -20.21 2.57 -5.79
N THR A 16 -20.28 3.72 -5.13
CA THR A 16 -20.36 5.03 -5.79
C THR A 16 -19.08 5.79 -5.50
N VAL A 17 -18.42 6.28 -6.55
CA VAL A 17 -17.27 7.18 -6.39
C VAL A 17 -17.81 8.53 -5.91
N LEU A 18 -17.53 8.87 -4.66
CA LEU A 18 -18.00 10.13 -4.05
C LEU A 18 -17.09 11.32 -4.39
N ASN A 19 -15.79 11.06 -4.55
CA ASN A 19 -14.79 12.06 -4.90
C ASN A 19 -13.58 11.38 -5.56
N THR A 20 -12.81 12.13 -6.34
CA THR A 20 -11.52 11.69 -6.89
C THR A 20 -10.47 12.76 -6.65
N THR A 21 -9.25 12.33 -6.33
CA THR A 21 -8.12 13.25 -6.19
C THR A 21 -6.86 12.61 -6.76
N PRO A 22 -6.19 13.25 -7.74
CA PRO A 22 -4.90 12.78 -8.23
C PRO A 22 -3.85 12.81 -7.12
N LEU A 23 -3.02 11.76 -7.05
CA LEU A 23 -1.97 11.63 -6.05
C LEU A 23 -0.61 11.91 -6.69
N PHE A 24 0.04 12.98 -6.24
CA PHE A 24 1.38 13.38 -6.69
C PHE A 24 2.38 13.28 -5.56
N TYR A 25 3.58 12.80 -5.86
CA TYR A 25 4.67 12.79 -4.91
C TYR A 25 5.13 14.20 -4.60
N SER A 26 5.26 14.52 -3.31
CA SER A 26 5.71 15.85 -2.87
C SER A 26 7.13 16.18 -3.36
N GLN A 27 7.97 15.17 -3.54
CA GLN A 27 9.33 15.27 -4.08
C GLN A 27 9.38 15.29 -5.62
N GLY A 28 8.25 15.13 -6.31
CA GLY A 28 8.20 15.01 -7.77
C GLY A 28 8.79 13.71 -8.31
N ALA A 29 9.07 13.68 -9.62
CA ALA A 29 9.63 12.51 -10.29
C ALA A 29 11.11 12.29 -9.94
N ASP A 30 11.51 11.03 -9.85
CA ASP A 30 12.92 10.60 -9.80
C ASP A 30 13.09 9.34 -10.66
N LEU A 31 13.54 9.56 -11.90
CA LEU A 31 13.70 8.49 -12.88
C LEU A 31 14.84 7.51 -12.54
N SER A 32 15.75 7.89 -11.63
CA SER A 32 16.87 7.01 -11.24
C SER A 32 16.39 5.79 -10.43
N ILE A 33 15.21 5.90 -9.82
CA ILE A 33 14.56 4.87 -9.01
C ILE A 33 13.19 4.48 -9.57
N ASP A 34 12.92 4.76 -10.86
CA ASP A 34 11.63 4.55 -11.54
C ASP A 34 10.42 5.20 -10.82
N ARG A 35 10.63 6.32 -10.13
CA ARG A 35 9.55 7.09 -9.52
C ARG A 35 9.02 8.13 -10.50
N SER A 36 7.80 7.95 -10.98
CA SER A 36 7.09 9.00 -11.74
C SER A 36 6.70 10.18 -10.83
N ALA A 37 6.16 11.28 -11.37
CA ALA A 37 5.66 12.39 -10.54
C ALA A 37 4.37 12.04 -9.76
N HIS A 38 3.68 10.96 -10.14
CA HIS A 38 2.41 10.53 -9.57
C HIS A 38 2.45 9.05 -9.14
N VAL A 39 1.50 8.69 -8.28
CA VAL A 39 1.23 7.30 -7.87
C VAL A 39 0.60 6.55 -9.05
N ARG A 40 1.26 5.50 -9.53
CA ARG A 40 0.83 4.65 -10.67
C ARG A 40 -0.20 3.56 -10.28
N ALA A 41 0.05 2.79 -9.22
CA ALA A 41 -0.87 1.78 -8.66
C ALA A 41 -1.05 1.90 -7.13
N GLY A 42 -2.11 1.31 -6.58
CA GLY A 42 -2.39 1.25 -5.14
C GLY A 42 -2.91 -0.13 -4.75
N SER A 43 -2.03 -1.14 -4.80
CA SER A 43 -2.39 -2.55 -4.80
C SER A 43 -2.83 -3.09 -3.44
N SER A 44 -2.47 -2.41 -2.35
CA SER A 44 -3.10 -2.60 -1.04
C SER A 44 -3.09 -1.31 -0.21
N LEU A 45 -3.99 -1.21 0.76
CA LEU A 45 -4.19 0.00 1.57
C LEU A 45 -4.59 -0.34 3.01
N THR A 46 -4.04 0.38 3.98
CA THR A 46 -4.50 0.32 5.38
C THR A 46 -4.37 1.68 6.06
N TRP A 47 -5.08 1.86 7.18
CA TRP A 47 -4.85 3.00 8.07
C TRP A 47 -3.59 2.76 8.90
N PHE A 48 -2.75 3.79 9.04
CA PHE A 48 -1.58 3.79 9.90
C PHE A 48 -1.51 5.12 10.68
N GLY A 49 -1.97 5.09 11.93
CA GLY A 49 -2.19 6.33 12.68
C GLY A 49 -3.17 7.24 11.91
N ASP A 50 -2.74 8.47 11.64
CA ASP A 50 -3.52 9.44 10.88
C ASP A 50 -3.29 9.35 9.36
N PHE A 51 -2.42 8.45 8.90
CA PHE A 51 -2.07 8.30 7.48
C PHE A 51 -2.80 7.10 6.84
N LEU A 52 -2.98 7.17 5.53
CA LEU A 52 -3.24 5.98 4.70
C LEU A 52 -1.90 5.44 4.22
N ALA A 53 -1.59 4.20 4.55
CA ALA A 53 -0.46 3.46 4.01
C ALA A 53 -0.92 2.69 2.76
N ILE A 54 -0.29 2.95 1.62
CA ILE A 54 -0.62 2.37 0.32
C ILE A 54 0.62 1.69 -0.26
N VAL A 55 0.44 0.50 -0.80
CA VAL A 55 1.47 -0.21 -1.55
C VAL A 55 1.38 0.11 -3.04
N GLN A 56 2.52 0.44 -3.63
CA GLN A 56 2.74 0.46 -5.06
C GLN A 56 3.64 -0.70 -5.46
N ASP A 57 3.05 -1.82 -5.86
CA ASP A 57 3.76 -3.01 -6.36
C ASP A 57 4.56 -2.69 -7.64
N ASP A 58 3.94 -1.97 -8.56
CA ASP A 58 4.52 -1.62 -9.85
C ASP A 58 5.74 -0.68 -9.78
N ALA A 59 5.95 -0.03 -8.63
CA ALA A 59 6.97 0.98 -8.43
C ALA A 59 7.83 0.76 -7.16
N ASN A 60 7.59 -0.31 -6.41
CA ASN A 60 8.31 -0.64 -5.17
C ASN A 60 8.32 0.48 -4.13
N PHE A 61 7.13 1.01 -3.80
CA PHE A 61 6.95 2.02 -2.76
C PHE A 61 5.91 1.63 -1.71
N LEU A 62 6.24 1.89 -0.44
CA LEU A 62 5.23 2.14 0.59
C LEU A 62 4.97 3.64 0.64
N VAL A 63 3.72 4.03 0.41
CA VAL A 63 3.28 5.42 0.34
C VAL A 63 2.47 5.75 1.58
N LEU A 64 2.78 6.86 2.25
CA LEU A 64 1.98 7.43 3.33
C LEU A 64 1.27 8.69 2.83
N ILE A 65 -0.06 8.70 2.92
CA ILE A 65 -0.90 9.83 2.54
C ILE A 65 -1.52 10.42 3.79
N ASN A 66 -1.31 11.72 4.02
CA ASN A 66 -2.05 12.46 5.03
C ASN A 66 -3.43 12.83 4.45
N PRO A 67 -4.55 12.32 4.97
CA PRO A 67 -5.89 12.58 4.43
C PRO A 67 -6.35 14.04 4.63
N SER A 68 -5.71 14.81 5.52
CA SER A 68 -6.10 16.20 5.80
C SER A 68 -5.63 17.19 4.75
N ASP A 69 -4.46 16.97 4.13
CA ASP A 69 -3.83 17.85 3.15
C ASP A 69 -3.40 17.13 1.86
N LEU A 70 -3.55 15.80 1.81
CA LEU A 70 -3.18 14.92 0.71
C LEU A 70 -1.68 14.92 0.38
N GLN A 71 -0.83 15.28 1.35
CA GLN A 71 0.61 15.12 1.20
C GLN A 71 0.95 13.64 1.05
N VAL A 72 1.77 13.33 0.03
CA VAL A 72 2.22 11.98 -0.30
C VAL A 72 3.72 11.87 -0.04
N ASN A 73 4.09 10.98 0.90
CA ASN A 73 5.47 10.63 1.23
C ASN A 73 5.73 9.18 0.81
N ALA A 74 6.85 8.94 0.15
CA ALA A 74 7.23 7.62 -0.35
C ALA A 74 8.43 7.05 0.40
N ILE A 75 8.34 5.78 0.76
CA ILE A 75 9.45 4.97 1.27
C ILE A 75 9.76 3.92 0.22
N THR A 76 10.97 3.95 -0.34
CA THR A 76 11.43 2.93 -1.30
C THR A 76 11.55 1.59 -0.60
N LEU A 77 10.69 0.65 -1.00
CA LEU A 77 10.61 -0.68 -0.43
C LEU A 77 9.84 -1.60 -1.38
N ASN A 78 10.41 -2.75 -1.73
CA ASN A 78 9.70 -3.75 -2.53
C ASN A 78 8.59 -4.38 -1.68
N VAL A 79 7.37 -3.87 -1.83
CA VAL A 79 6.23 -4.27 -1.01
C VAL A 79 5.04 -4.56 -1.90
N GLU A 80 4.33 -5.64 -1.59
CA GLU A 80 3.17 -6.14 -2.33
C GLU A 80 1.88 -6.07 -1.49
N GLY A 81 2.03 -6.13 -0.16
CA GLY A 81 0.93 -6.15 0.79
C GLY A 81 1.22 -5.33 2.03
N VAL A 82 0.20 -4.66 2.56
CA VAL A 82 0.28 -3.96 3.85
C VAL A 82 -0.95 -4.24 4.71
N CYS A 83 -0.74 -4.45 6.01
CA CYS A 83 -1.79 -4.32 7.01
C CYS A 83 -1.24 -3.86 8.37
N LEU A 84 -2.10 -3.32 9.22
CA LEU A 84 -1.72 -2.91 10.57
C LEU A 84 -1.34 -4.13 11.43
N SER A 85 -0.27 -4.01 12.22
CA SER A 85 0.03 -4.99 13.28
C SER A 85 -1.04 -4.91 14.36
N LYS A 86 -1.59 -6.06 14.75
CA LYS A 86 -2.49 -6.15 15.91
C LYS A 86 -1.74 -6.04 17.24
N LYS A 87 -0.41 -6.16 17.24
CA LYS A 87 0.42 -6.12 18.45
C LYS A 87 0.79 -4.69 18.86
N SER A 88 0.88 -3.78 17.89
CA SER A 88 1.25 -2.39 18.13
C SER A 88 0.64 -1.48 17.07
N LYS A 89 0.16 -0.31 17.48
CA LYS A 89 -0.42 0.69 16.58
C LYS A 89 0.62 1.38 15.68
N ASN A 90 1.90 1.31 16.03
CA ASN A 90 2.99 1.95 15.27
C ASN A 90 3.73 0.95 14.37
N ARG A 91 3.14 -0.23 14.12
CA ARG A 91 3.75 -1.28 13.32
C ARG A 91 2.83 -1.75 12.20
N LEU A 92 3.45 -2.11 11.09
CA LEU A 92 2.80 -2.70 9.93
C LEU A 92 3.36 -4.10 9.68
N TYR A 93 2.51 -4.98 9.18
CA TYR A 93 2.97 -6.17 8.47
C TYR A 93 3.03 -5.85 6.98
N LEU A 94 4.17 -6.13 6.38
CA LEU A 94 4.44 -5.97 4.96
C LEU A 94 4.71 -7.32 4.33
N VAL A 95 4.20 -7.55 3.12
CA VAL A 95 4.65 -8.64 2.26
C VAL A 95 5.70 -8.07 1.31
N ILE A 96 6.89 -8.63 1.33
CA ILE A 96 8.00 -8.28 0.44
C ILE A 96 8.17 -9.41 -0.57
N ASP A 97 8.15 -9.07 -1.86
CA ASP A 97 8.48 -9.98 -2.95
C ASP A 97 9.82 -9.56 -3.57
N ALA A 98 10.66 -10.56 -3.86
CA ALA A 98 11.95 -10.38 -4.51
C ALA A 98 11.83 -10.42 -6.04
N ASP A 99 10.60 -10.55 -6.57
CA ASP A 99 10.30 -10.80 -7.99
C ASP A 99 11.05 -12.01 -8.56
N ASN A 100 11.38 -12.96 -7.68
CA ASN A 100 12.14 -14.15 -8.02
C ASN A 100 11.29 -15.39 -7.76
N PRO A 101 10.87 -16.14 -8.79
CA PRO A 101 9.95 -17.26 -8.65
C PRO A 101 10.53 -18.46 -7.88
N ILE A 102 11.82 -18.44 -7.54
CA ILE A 102 12.50 -19.47 -6.75
C ILE A 102 12.49 -19.12 -5.25
N LEU A 103 12.30 -17.84 -4.91
CA LEU A 103 12.29 -17.36 -3.52
C LEU A 103 10.85 -17.21 -3.02
N PRO A 104 10.59 -17.49 -1.73
CA PRO A 104 9.31 -17.15 -1.14
C PRO A 104 9.21 -15.63 -0.90
N CYS A 105 7.99 -15.09 -0.92
CA CYS A 105 7.74 -13.77 -0.33
C CYS A 105 7.99 -13.82 1.18
N GLU A 106 8.40 -12.68 1.74
CA GLU A 106 8.65 -12.53 3.17
C GLU A 106 7.53 -11.72 3.84
N LEU A 107 7.10 -12.16 5.02
CA LEU A 107 6.22 -11.36 5.88
C LEU A 107 7.07 -10.64 6.92
N CYS A 108 7.20 -9.32 6.77
CA CYS A 108 8.01 -8.49 7.64
C CYS A 108 7.13 -7.68 8.59
N GLU A 109 7.47 -7.65 9.88
CA GLU A 109 6.91 -6.66 10.81
C GLU A 109 7.84 -5.46 10.84
N VAL A 110 7.35 -4.30 10.43
CA VAL A 110 8.13 -3.07 10.37
C VAL A 110 7.58 -2.03 11.34
N GLU A 111 8.47 -1.18 11.82
CA GLU A 111 8.15 0.04 12.56
C GLU A 111 8.54 1.21 11.67
N ILE A 112 7.60 2.11 11.39
CA ILE A 112 7.90 3.34 10.65
C ILE A 112 8.38 4.38 11.66
N THR A 113 9.56 4.94 11.41
CA THR A 113 10.20 5.95 12.26
C THR A 113 10.67 7.12 11.41
N GLY A 114 10.68 8.33 11.99
CA GLY A 114 11.03 9.57 11.31
C GLY A 114 9.81 10.25 10.68
N GLU A 115 9.69 11.55 10.96
CA GLU A 115 8.95 12.53 10.15
C GLU A 115 9.92 13.24 9.21
#